data_AF-A0A9E7NFS1-F1
#
_entry.id   AF-A0A9E7NFS1-F1
#
_cell.length_a   1.000
_cell.length_b   1.000
_cell.length_c   1.000
_cell.angle_alpha   90.00
_cell.angle_beta   90.00
_cell.angle_gamma   90.00
#
_symmetry.space_group_name_H-M   'P 1'
#
loop_
_entity.id
_entity.type
_entity.pdbx_description
1 polymer ?
#
loop_
_entity_poly.entity_id
_entity_poly.type
_entity_poly.pdbx_seq_one_letter_code
_entity_poly.pdbx_strand_id
1 'polypeptide(L)'
;MPRTYYAHPVDVLGKIIPTFTEEQLQADELFAYEDEEWLLSKIEEYELKLENETGHAWRERRVGSPGHRATYESWDIDFWRYQNGATLWLDHREAVPLDPEAGDELLIRTGRDRWKNITASEGTMWMANYDEARLRIFGHRYRGNWRKAGLKDNVRITYRYGALGGDENRGGQTTLTSQVGTEETTFEVADASRLPARGVVLIGGTEYGQINSIDPETGAVTVTRGTRRTQAKEHDAGEVVHYCPSEIRAAVAARVAVEFIQTDHIGDNLPTPDDDLTFSSLIENLKGEWDQALRNRSEARML
;
A
#
# COMPACT_ATOMS: atom_id res chain seq x y z
N MET A 1 8.26 -6.54 -9.03
CA MET A 1 7.60 -5.81 -7.93
C MET A 1 8.68 -5.43 -6.94
N PRO A 2 8.66 -4.20 -6.40
CA PRO A 2 9.60 -3.81 -5.36
C PRO A 2 9.39 -4.69 -4.13
N ARG A 3 10.48 -4.96 -3.39
CA ARG A 3 10.43 -5.80 -2.20
C ARG A 3 9.84 -5.08 -0.99
N THR A 4 10.17 -3.80 -0.84
CA THR A 4 9.66 -2.93 0.21
C THR A 4 8.87 -1.78 -0.41
N TYR A 5 7.92 -1.25 0.37
CA TYR A 5 7.02 -0.19 -0.07
C TYR A 5 7.08 1.01 0.87
N TYR A 6 7.10 0.77 2.19
CA TYR A 6 6.93 1.82 3.18
C TYR A 6 8.26 2.45 3.58
N ALA A 7 9.35 1.68 3.62
CA ALA A 7 10.67 2.18 4.00
C ALA A 7 11.81 1.63 3.14
N HIS A 8 12.84 2.45 2.98
CA HIS A 8 14.13 2.09 2.41
C HIS A 8 15.13 1.75 3.54
N PRO A 9 16.09 0.83 3.34
CA PRO A 9 17.10 0.52 4.37
C PRO A 9 17.87 1.74 4.89
N VAL A 10 18.14 2.74 4.04
CA VAL A 10 18.77 4.01 4.43
C VAL A 10 17.94 4.79 5.46
N ASP A 11 16.60 4.70 5.43
CA ASP A 11 15.77 5.33 6.46
C ASP A 11 15.93 4.61 7.80
N VAL A 12 16.05 3.27 7.80
CA VAL A 12 16.26 2.46 9.01
C VAL A 12 17.59 2.82 9.65
N LEU A 13 18.67 2.74 8.87
CA LEU A 13 20.02 3.03 9.35
C LEU A 13 20.19 4.51 9.71
N GLY A 14 19.50 5.39 8.98
CA GLY A 14 19.44 6.82 9.26
C GLY A 14 18.78 7.18 10.61
N LYS A 15 17.94 6.30 11.17
CA LYS A 15 17.40 6.45 12.54
C LYS A 15 18.43 6.16 13.62
N ILE A 16 19.47 5.37 13.30
CA ILE A 16 20.53 4.96 14.22
C ILE A 16 21.73 5.89 14.07
N ILE A 17 22.15 6.12 12.82
CA ILE A 17 23.27 6.97 12.43
C ILE A 17 22.71 8.10 11.55
N PRO A 18 22.46 9.30 12.10
CA PRO A 18 21.84 10.39 11.35
C PRO A 18 22.62 10.89 10.13
N THR A 19 23.89 10.54 10.00
CA THR A 19 24.72 10.89 8.82
C THR A 19 24.75 9.79 7.77
N PHE A 20 24.10 8.65 8.01
CA PHE A 20 24.18 7.47 7.14
C PHE A 20 23.60 7.72 5.74
N THR A 21 24.36 7.37 4.69
CA THR A 21 23.97 7.56 3.28
C THR A 21 23.86 6.23 2.53
N GLU A 22 23.23 6.24 1.35
CA GLU A 22 23.17 5.06 0.49
C GLU A 22 24.55 4.57 0.01
N GLU A 23 25.51 5.47 -0.22
CA GLU A 23 26.88 5.08 -0.59
C GLU A 23 27.53 4.19 0.48
N GLN A 24 27.24 4.47 1.76
CA GLN A 24 27.74 3.67 2.87
C GLN A 24 27.01 2.33 3.01
N LEU A 25 25.76 2.24 2.54
CA LEU A 25 25.02 0.98 2.48
C LEU A 25 25.61 0.05 1.40
N GLN A 26 26.02 0.63 0.27
CA GLN A 26 26.62 -0.10 -0.84
C GLN A 26 28.10 -0.44 -0.61
N ALA A 27 28.74 0.18 0.38
CA ALA A 27 30.10 -0.11 0.75
C ALA A 27 30.16 -1.32 1.70
N ASP A 28 30.78 -2.41 1.25
CA ASP A 28 31.03 -3.64 2.04
C ASP A 28 31.87 -3.43 3.33
N GLU A 29 32.33 -2.21 3.60
CA GLU A 29 33.18 -1.90 4.75
C GLU A 29 32.39 -1.76 6.07
N LEU A 30 31.13 -1.32 6.01
CA LEU A 30 30.32 -1.06 7.20
C LEU A 30 29.20 -2.08 7.41
N PHE A 31 28.64 -2.60 6.32
CA PHE A 31 27.54 -3.57 6.33
C PHE A 31 27.83 -4.67 5.32
N ALA A 32 27.67 -5.93 5.74
CA ALA A 32 27.77 -7.04 4.81
C ALA A 32 26.49 -7.11 3.97
N TYR A 33 26.59 -7.68 2.77
CA TYR A 33 25.42 -8.00 1.93
C TYR A 33 24.29 -8.74 2.70
N GLU A 34 24.67 -9.60 3.65
CA GLU A 34 23.71 -10.33 4.50
C GLU A 34 22.88 -9.39 5.40
N ASP A 35 23.42 -8.24 5.81
CA ASP A 35 22.73 -7.26 6.64
C ASP A 35 21.69 -6.47 5.83
N GLU A 36 21.97 -6.14 4.57
CA GLU A 36 20.98 -5.50 3.68
C GLU A 36 19.78 -6.42 3.42
N GLU A 37 20.05 -7.69 3.12
CA GLU A 37 19.02 -8.71 2.92
C GLU A 37 18.16 -8.91 4.18
N TRP A 38 18.80 -8.89 5.35
CA TRP A 38 18.12 -8.92 6.64
C TRP A 38 17.23 -7.69 6.84
N LEU A 39 17.74 -6.49 6.56
CA LEU A 39 17.00 -5.22 6.69
C LEU A 39 15.77 -5.23 5.79
N LEU A 40 15.92 -5.61 4.52
CA LEU A 40 14.81 -5.72 3.57
C LEU A 40 13.74 -6.72 4.05
N SER A 41 14.16 -7.88 4.54
CA SER A 41 13.25 -8.89 5.10
C SER A 41 12.49 -8.37 6.32
N LYS A 42 13.16 -7.61 7.19
CA LYS A 42 12.53 -7.04 8.38
C LYS A 42 11.61 -5.88 8.06
N ILE A 43 11.95 -5.05 7.08
CA ILE A 43 11.03 -4.03 6.57
C ILE A 43 9.75 -4.73 6.10
N GLU A 44 9.84 -5.73 5.22
CA GLU A 44 8.67 -6.47 4.72
C GLU A 44 7.81 -7.07 5.86
N GLU A 45 8.45 -7.68 6.87
CA GLU A 45 7.77 -8.21 8.05
C GLU A 45 6.97 -7.13 8.80
N TYR A 46 7.59 -5.97 9.05
CA TYR A 46 6.97 -4.89 9.79
C TYR A 46 5.96 -4.08 8.98
N GLU A 47 6.10 -4.00 7.66
CA GLU A 47 5.06 -3.50 6.77
C GLU A 47 3.78 -4.33 6.95
N LEU A 48 3.88 -5.66 6.81
CA LEU A 48 2.74 -6.55 6.97
C LEU A 48 2.16 -6.51 8.39
N LYS A 49 3.01 -6.44 9.42
CA LYS A 49 2.57 -6.33 10.80
C LYS A 49 1.78 -5.06 11.04
N LEU A 50 2.28 -3.92 10.54
CA LEU A 50 1.59 -2.63 10.64
C LEU A 50 0.20 -2.73 10.01
N GLU A 51 0.11 -3.26 8.78
CA GLU A 51 -1.17 -3.39 8.07
C GLU A 51 -2.19 -4.26 8.83
N ASN A 52 -1.73 -5.37 9.42
CA ASN A 52 -2.59 -6.27 10.18
C ASN A 52 -3.08 -5.64 11.50
N GLU A 53 -2.24 -4.83 12.15
CA GLU A 53 -2.55 -4.16 13.42
C GLU A 53 -3.44 -2.93 13.21
N THR A 54 -3.27 -2.19 12.11
CA THR A 54 -4.12 -1.04 11.77
C THR A 54 -5.41 -1.45 11.07
N GLY A 55 -5.42 -2.61 10.41
CA GLY A 55 -6.51 -3.04 9.52
C GLY A 55 -6.48 -2.33 8.16
N HIS A 56 -5.41 -1.61 7.85
CA HIS A 56 -5.30 -0.73 6.69
C HIS A 56 -4.00 -0.99 5.93
N ALA A 57 -4.06 -1.01 4.60
CA ALA A 57 -2.88 -1.11 3.75
C ALA A 57 -2.61 0.24 3.09
N TRP A 58 -1.34 0.62 2.94
CA TRP A 58 -0.91 1.80 2.19
C TRP A 58 -0.30 1.45 0.83
N ARG A 59 -0.10 0.15 0.55
CA ARG A 59 0.28 -0.39 -0.75
C ARG A 59 -0.90 -1.11 -1.38
N GLU A 60 -0.84 -1.28 -2.70
CA GLU A 60 -1.89 -2.02 -3.38
C GLU A 60 -1.85 -3.49 -2.97
N ARG A 61 -2.96 -3.96 -2.39
CA ARG A 61 -3.19 -5.36 -2.06
C ARG A 61 -4.46 -5.82 -2.75
N ARG A 62 -4.69 -7.14 -2.75
CA ARG A 62 -5.85 -7.76 -3.39
C ARG A 62 -6.56 -8.72 -2.44
N VAL A 63 -7.88 -8.67 -2.46
CA VAL A 63 -8.75 -9.67 -1.85
C VAL A 63 -9.05 -10.78 -2.84
N GLY A 64 -8.68 -12.01 -2.52
CA GLY A 64 -8.86 -13.18 -3.37
C GLY A 64 -7.96 -13.22 -4.61
N SER A 65 -7.72 -14.41 -5.16
CA SER A 65 -6.87 -14.60 -6.35
C SER A 65 -7.73 -14.67 -7.61
N PRO A 66 -7.48 -13.84 -8.65
CA PRO A 66 -8.31 -13.84 -9.86
C PRO A 66 -8.46 -15.23 -10.47
N GLY A 67 -9.68 -15.57 -10.88
CA GLY A 67 -10.02 -16.91 -11.40
C GLY A 67 -10.28 -17.96 -10.31
N HIS A 68 -9.84 -17.75 -9.06
CA HIS A 68 -10.05 -18.67 -7.94
C HIS A 68 -11.20 -18.19 -7.04
N ARG A 69 -12.43 -18.29 -7.54
CA ARG A 69 -13.65 -17.81 -6.86
C ARG A 69 -13.90 -18.32 -5.43
N ALA A 70 -13.18 -19.35 -4.98
CA ALA A 70 -13.26 -19.86 -3.62
C ALA A 70 -12.55 -18.96 -2.59
N THR A 71 -11.62 -18.12 -3.04
CA THR A 71 -10.87 -17.17 -2.20
C THR A 71 -11.48 -15.76 -2.23
N TYR A 72 -12.57 -15.57 -2.99
CA TYR A 72 -13.21 -14.27 -3.10
C TYR A 72 -13.96 -13.97 -1.80
N GLU A 73 -14.03 -12.69 -1.45
CA GLU A 73 -14.94 -12.25 -0.40
C GLU A 73 -16.38 -12.55 -0.84
N SER A 74 -17.18 -13.07 0.09
CA SER A 74 -18.52 -13.56 -0.22
C SER A 74 -19.56 -13.05 0.77
N TRP A 75 -20.73 -12.71 0.25
CA TRP A 75 -21.83 -12.13 1.02
C TRP A 75 -23.12 -12.92 0.85
N ASP A 76 -23.89 -12.95 1.95
CA ASP A 76 -25.24 -13.50 2.02
C ASP A 76 -26.25 -12.36 1.95
N ILE A 77 -26.78 -12.08 0.75
CA ILE A 77 -27.73 -10.98 0.54
C ILE A 77 -29.14 -11.50 0.35
N ASP A 78 -30.06 -11.11 1.23
CA ASP A 78 -31.50 -11.30 1.01
C ASP A 78 -32.05 -10.21 0.08
N PHE A 79 -31.78 -10.38 -1.21
CA PHE A 79 -32.27 -9.48 -2.24
C PHE A 79 -33.81 -9.34 -2.28
N TRP A 80 -34.56 -10.33 -1.75
CA TRP A 80 -36.02 -10.25 -1.68
C TRP A 80 -36.49 -9.20 -0.67
N ARG A 81 -35.81 -9.09 0.47
CA ARG A 81 -36.04 -7.99 1.43
C ARG A 81 -35.54 -6.65 0.89
N TYR A 82 -34.42 -6.68 0.18
CA TYR A 82 -33.75 -5.49 -0.36
C TYR A 82 -34.11 -5.21 -1.84
N GLN A 83 -35.40 -5.12 -2.15
CA GLN A 83 -35.86 -4.90 -3.54
C GLN A 83 -35.37 -3.60 -4.16
N ASN A 84 -35.05 -2.60 -3.34
CA ASN A 84 -34.49 -1.31 -3.75
C ASN A 84 -32.94 -1.31 -3.83
N GLY A 85 -32.35 -2.49 -3.68
CA GLY A 85 -30.91 -2.71 -3.64
C GLY A 85 -30.37 -2.99 -2.25
N ALA A 86 -29.25 -3.70 -2.22
CA ALA A 86 -28.53 -4.07 -1.02
C ALA A 86 -27.22 -3.30 -0.95
N THR A 87 -26.84 -2.90 0.26
CA THR A 87 -25.55 -2.29 0.55
C THR A 87 -24.64 -3.35 1.17
N LEU A 88 -23.41 -3.37 0.71
CA LEU A 88 -22.31 -4.22 1.11
C LEU A 88 -21.19 -3.33 1.62
N TRP A 89 -20.52 -3.76 2.67
CA TRP A 89 -19.34 -3.11 3.22
C TRP A 89 -18.19 -4.07 3.01
N LEU A 90 -17.28 -3.78 2.09
CA LEU A 90 -16.18 -4.69 1.81
C LEU A 90 -15.26 -4.79 3.04
N ASP A 91 -14.55 -5.90 3.18
CA ASP A 91 -13.73 -6.16 4.37
C ASP A 91 -12.58 -5.14 4.55
N HIS A 92 -12.17 -4.49 3.46
CA HIS A 92 -11.10 -3.50 3.43
C HIS A 92 -11.56 -2.18 2.82
N ARG A 93 -11.29 -1.07 3.54
CA ARG A 93 -11.46 0.31 3.07
C ARG A 93 -10.50 0.68 1.95
N GLU A 94 -10.72 1.84 1.35
CA GLU A 94 -9.91 2.37 0.25
C GLU A 94 -9.75 1.34 -0.88
N ALA A 95 -10.90 0.77 -1.25
CA ALA A 95 -10.97 -0.11 -2.40
C ALA A 95 -10.60 0.69 -3.65
N VAL A 96 -9.71 0.14 -4.47
CA VAL A 96 -9.37 0.69 -5.77
C VAL A 96 -10.58 0.51 -6.71
N PRO A 97 -10.86 1.47 -7.61
CA PRO A 97 -11.88 1.30 -8.64
C PRO A 97 -11.79 -0.06 -9.35
N LEU A 98 -12.92 -0.77 -9.44
CA LEU A 98 -12.93 -2.13 -9.98
C LEU A 98 -12.55 -2.11 -11.45
N ASP A 99 -11.47 -2.80 -11.78
CA ASP A 99 -10.95 -2.91 -13.13
C ASP A 99 -10.98 -4.38 -13.58
N PRO A 100 -11.86 -4.74 -14.53
CA PRO A 100 -11.91 -6.08 -15.11
C PRO A 100 -10.58 -6.53 -15.74
N GLU A 101 -9.79 -5.61 -16.30
CA GLU A 101 -8.51 -5.93 -16.94
C GLU A 101 -7.43 -6.28 -15.91
N ALA A 102 -7.48 -5.65 -14.73
CA ALA A 102 -6.67 -6.02 -13.58
C ALA A 102 -7.13 -7.33 -12.89
N GLY A 103 -8.23 -7.93 -13.34
CA GLY A 103 -8.79 -9.16 -12.78
C GLY A 103 -9.77 -8.96 -11.62
N ASP A 104 -10.29 -7.74 -11.44
CA ASP A 104 -11.36 -7.47 -10.47
C ASP A 104 -12.68 -8.05 -10.98
N GLU A 105 -13.43 -8.70 -10.09
CA GLU A 105 -14.72 -9.29 -10.44
C GLU A 105 -15.75 -9.08 -9.34
N LEU A 106 -16.92 -8.55 -9.71
CA LEU A 106 -18.15 -8.58 -8.92
C LEU A 106 -19.14 -9.57 -9.54
N LEU A 107 -19.45 -10.64 -8.82
CA LEU A 107 -20.26 -11.75 -9.27
C LEU A 107 -21.56 -11.85 -8.46
N ILE A 108 -22.69 -12.02 -9.15
CA ILE A 108 -23.98 -12.36 -8.53
C ILE A 108 -24.38 -13.77 -8.95
N ARG A 109 -24.80 -14.58 -7.98
CA ARG A 109 -25.31 -15.92 -8.20
C ARG A 109 -26.70 -15.88 -8.86
N THR A 110 -26.86 -16.60 -9.97
CA THR A 110 -28.12 -16.67 -10.75
C THR A 110 -28.73 -18.08 -10.82
N GLY A 111 -28.05 -19.06 -10.25
CA GLY A 111 -28.53 -20.43 -10.07
C GLY A 111 -27.59 -21.20 -9.13
N ARG A 112 -27.74 -22.53 -9.05
CA ARG A 112 -26.89 -23.35 -8.17
C ARG A 112 -25.40 -23.12 -8.44
N ASP A 113 -24.97 -23.27 -9.70
CA ASP A 113 -23.55 -23.13 -10.08
C ASP A 113 -23.35 -22.08 -11.18
N ARG A 114 -24.32 -21.17 -11.33
CA ARG A 114 -24.30 -20.12 -12.35
C ARG A 114 -24.08 -18.76 -11.70
N TRP A 115 -23.11 -18.03 -12.25
CA TRP A 115 -22.69 -16.72 -11.80
C TRP A 115 -22.76 -15.75 -12.96
N LYS A 116 -23.19 -14.52 -12.67
CA LYS A 116 -23.18 -13.40 -13.60
C LYS A 116 -22.13 -12.41 -13.12
N ASN A 117 -21.12 -12.16 -13.94
CA ASN A 117 -20.18 -11.06 -13.72
C ASN A 117 -20.89 -9.74 -14.08
N ILE A 118 -20.87 -8.78 -13.15
CA ILE A 118 -21.52 -7.48 -13.29
C ILE A 118 -20.54 -6.32 -13.11
N THR A 119 -19.23 -6.59 -13.07
CA THR A 119 -18.16 -5.60 -12.82
C THR A 119 -18.26 -4.42 -13.78
N ALA A 120 -18.35 -4.67 -15.09
CA ALA A 120 -18.45 -3.62 -16.12
C ALA A 120 -19.80 -2.87 -16.14
N SER A 121 -20.63 -2.99 -15.10
CA SER A 121 -21.96 -2.38 -15.02
C SER A 121 -22.12 -1.45 -13.82
N GLU A 122 -21.02 -0.82 -13.39
CA GLU A 122 -21.06 0.30 -12.46
C GLU A 122 -21.99 1.42 -12.98
N GLY A 123 -22.65 2.13 -12.07
CA GLY A 123 -23.66 3.15 -12.35
C GLY A 123 -25.03 2.58 -12.77
N THR A 124 -25.09 1.35 -13.29
CA THR A 124 -26.33 0.77 -13.83
C THR A 124 -26.86 -0.41 -13.03
N MET A 125 -26.00 -1.35 -12.61
CA MET A 125 -26.36 -2.51 -11.78
C MET A 125 -25.87 -2.38 -10.35
N TRP A 126 -24.84 -1.57 -10.14
CA TRP A 126 -24.28 -1.28 -8.82
C TRP A 126 -23.57 0.08 -8.83
N MET A 127 -23.18 0.57 -7.67
CA MET A 127 -22.30 1.74 -7.50
C MET A 127 -21.44 1.53 -6.25
N ALA A 128 -20.22 2.06 -6.23
CA ALA A 128 -19.37 2.02 -5.04
C ALA A 128 -19.04 3.42 -4.52
N ASN A 129 -18.89 3.51 -3.20
CA ASN A 129 -18.05 4.50 -2.56
C ASN A 129 -16.75 3.79 -2.19
N TYR A 130 -15.72 4.01 -2.99
CA TYR A 130 -14.42 3.34 -2.92
C TYR A 130 -13.64 3.64 -1.64
N ASP A 131 -13.76 4.88 -1.16
CA ASP A 131 -13.16 5.35 0.09
C ASP A 131 -13.73 4.59 1.31
N GLU A 132 -15.06 4.59 1.43
CA GLU A 132 -15.78 3.89 2.50
C GLU A 132 -15.83 2.37 2.32
N ALA A 133 -15.31 1.84 1.21
CA ALA A 133 -15.50 0.46 0.76
C ALA A 133 -16.97 0.01 0.80
N ARG A 134 -17.88 0.91 0.40
CA ARG A 134 -19.31 0.66 0.43
C ARG A 134 -19.84 0.44 -0.97
N LEU A 135 -20.30 -0.77 -1.26
CA LEU A 135 -20.87 -1.14 -2.56
C LEU A 135 -22.38 -1.28 -2.45
N ARG A 136 -23.14 -0.65 -3.36
CA ARG A 136 -24.60 -0.81 -3.45
C ARG A 136 -24.99 -1.51 -4.74
N ILE A 137 -25.61 -2.68 -4.63
CA ILE A 137 -26.16 -3.43 -5.77
C ILE A 137 -27.64 -3.09 -5.91
N PHE A 138 -28.10 -2.70 -7.10
CA PHE A 138 -29.49 -2.32 -7.33
C PHE A 138 -30.40 -3.53 -7.55
N GLY A 139 -31.42 -3.68 -6.69
CA GLY A 139 -32.25 -4.88 -6.62
C GLY A 139 -33.35 -4.99 -7.70
N HIS A 140 -33.91 -3.87 -8.15
CA HIS A 140 -35.07 -3.85 -9.05
C HIS A 140 -34.86 -4.59 -10.38
N ARG A 141 -33.61 -4.84 -10.79
CA ARG A 141 -33.24 -5.44 -12.08
C ARG A 141 -33.18 -6.97 -12.11
N TYR A 142 -33.42 -7.65 -10.99
CA TYR A 142 -33.20 -9.10 -10.88
C TYR A 142 -34.40 -9.91 -10.34
N ARG A 143 -35.59 -9.30 -10.30
CA ARG A 143 -36.84 -9.85 -9.73
C ARG A 143 -37.23 -11.28 -10.19
N GLY A 144 -36.78 -11.73 -11.36
CA GLY A 144 -37.11 -13.05 -11.92
C GLY A 144 -36.21 -14.22 -11.50
N ASN A 145 -34.95 -13.95 -11.12
CA ASN A 145 -33.93 -15.01 -10.94
C ASN A 145 -33.65 -15.38 -9.47
N TRP A 146 -34.03 -14.53 -8.52
CA TRP A 146 -33.66 -14.69 -7.10
C TRP A 146 -34.33 -15.86 -6.38
N ARG A 147 -35.51 -16.30 -6.82
CA ARG A 147 -36.18 -17.48 -6.23
C ARG A 147 -35.40 -18.79 -6.42
N LYS A 148 -34.43 -18.83 -7.35
CA LYS A 148 -33.69 -20.03 -7.74
C LYS A 148 -32.22 -20.00 -7.30
N ALA A 149 -31.70 -18.85 -6.88
CA ALA A 149 -30.36 -18.74 -6.34
C ALA A 149 -30.42 -19.01 -4.83
N GLY A 150 -29.45 -19.77 -4.31
CA GLY A 150 -29.31 -19.91 -2.86
C GLY A 150 -29.06 -18.54 -2.23
N LEU A 151 -29.57 -18.31 -1.02
CA LEU A 151 -29.33 -17.07 -0.26
C LEU A 151 -27.88 -16.97 0.26
N LYS A 152 -27.20 -18.12 0.36
CA LYS A 152 -25.83 -18.24 0.84
C LYS A 152 -24.79 -18.04 -0.27
N ASP A 153 -23.73 -17.31 0.06
CA ASP A 153 -22.60 -16.89 -0.77
C ASP A 153 -23.11 -16.48 -2.15
N ASN A 154 -24.07 -15.55 -2.19
CA ASN A 154 -24.80 -15.22 -3.41
C ASN A 154 -24.27 -13.97 -4.11
N VAL A 155 -23.35 -13.26 -3.46
CA VAL A 155 -22.47 -12.27 -4.06
C VAL A 155 -21.03 -12.65 -3.74
N ARG A 156 -20.13 -12.50 -4.72
CA ARG A 156 -18.69 -12.65 -4.54
C ARG A 156 -17.96 -11.51 -5.19
N ILE A 157 -16.86 -11.09 -4.58
CA ILE A 157 -16.03 -10.03 -5.10
C ILE A 157 -14.53 -10.32 -4.90
N THR A 158 -13.73 -10.03 -5.93
CA THR A 158 -12.27 -9.83 -5.81
C THR A 158 -11.97 -8.42 -6.28
N TYR A 159 -11.15 -7.72 -5.52
CA TYR A 159 -10.85 -6.31 -5.74
C TYR A 159 -9.49 -5.95 -5.14
N ARG A 160 -8.94 -4.83 -5.59
CA ARG A 160 -7.70 -4.24 -5.07
C ARG A 160 -8.01 -3.18 -4.02
N TYR A 161 -7.13 -2.97 -3.05
CA TYR A 161 -7.32 -2.00 -1.97
C TYR A 161 -5.99 -1.44 -1.45
N GLY A 162 -6.05 -0.37 -0.65
CA GLY A 162 -4.93 0.18 0.11
C GLY A 162 -4.04 1.20 -0.61
N ALA A 163 -4.22 1.35 -1.92
CA ALA A 163 -3.51 2.37 -2.71
C ALA A 163 -4.49 3.19 -3.57
N LEU A 164 -5.53 3.72 -2.92
CA LEU A 164 -6.50 4.57 -3.59
C LEU A 164 -5.87 5.89 -4.06
N GLY A 165 -4.92 6.44 -3.28
CA GLY A 165 -4.17 7.64 -3.60
C GLY A 165 -4.93 8.95 -3.45
N GLY A 166 -4.39 10.01 -4.05
CA GLY A 166 -5.00 11.34 -4.14
C GLY A 166 -4.91 12.22 -2.90
N ASP A 167 -4.59 11.67 -1.73
CA ASP A 167 -4.46 12.38 -0.45
C ASP A 167 -3.12 12.04 0.24
N GLU A 168 -2.52 13.01 0.94
CA GLU A 168 -1.28 12.83 1.70
C GLU A 168 -1.41 11.87 2.90
N ASN A 169 -2.64 11.59 3.32
CA ASN A 169 -2.95 10.67 4.41
C ASN A 169 -3.19 9.24 3.94
N ARG A 170 -3.20 9.00 2.62
CA ARG A 170 -3.52 7.72 2.00
C ARG A 170 -2.31 7.10 1.33
N GLY A 171 -2.36 5.78 1.18
CA GLY A 171 -1.42 5.05 0.34
C GLY A 171 -1.65 5.38 -1.13
N GLY A 172 -0.57 5.51 -1.90
CA GLY A 172 -0.62 5.76 -3.33
C GLY A 172 0.28 4.80 -4.08
N GLN A 173 -0.19 4.24 -5.19
CA GLN A 173 0.64 3.37 -6.02
C GLN A 173 0.27 3.51 -7.49
N THR A 174 1.29 3.65 -8.32
CA THR A 174 1.18 3.71 -9.78
C THR A 174 2.45 3.11 -10.39
N THR A 175 2.59 3.13 -11.71
CA THR A 175 3.78 2.62 -12.40
C THR A 175 4.30 3.59 -13.44
N LEU A 176 5.60 3.60 -13.67
CA LEU A 176 6.21 4.35 -14.77
C LEU A 176 5.67 3.85 -16.12
N THR A 177 5.35 4.76 -17.05
CA THR A 177 4.90 4.38 -18.41
C THR A 177 6.06 4.13 -19.36
N SER A 178 7.23 4.71 -19.08
CA SER A 178 8.46 4.59 -19.85
C SER A 178 9.68 4.47 -18.93
N GLN A 179 10.82 4.12 -19.51
CA GLN A 179 12.10 4.20 -18.82
C GLN A 179 12.41 5.67 -18.45
N VAL A 180 13.08 5.87 -17.33
CA VAL A 180 13.49 7.19 -16.80
C VAL A 180 14.99 7.17 -16.52
N GLY A 181 15.74 8.04 -17.20
CA GLY A 181 17.18 8.20 -16.98
C GLY A 181 17.51 8.97 -15.69
N THR A 182 18.72 8.82 -15.16
CA THR A 182 19.17 9.40 -13.86
C THR A 182 18.97 10.92 -13.74
N GLU A 183 19.15 11.67 -14.82
CA GLU A 183 19.04 13.15 -14.84
C GLU A 183 17.60 13.65 -15.10
N GLU A 184 16.69 12.75 -15.47
CA GLU A 184 15.31 13.12 -15.77
C GLU A 184 14.56 13.40 -14.47
N THR A 185 13.94 14.59 -14.39
CA THR A 185 13.18 15.03 -13.20
C THR A 185 11.67 15.05 -13.43
N THR A 186 11.22 14.78 -14.66
CA THR A 186 9.80 14.67 -15.01
C THR A 186 9.59 13.40 -15.81
N PHE A 187 8.62 12.58 -15.41
CA PHE A 187 8.26 11.34 -16.09
C PHE A 187 6.75 11.11 -16.02
N GLU A 188 6.23 10.30 -16.95
CA GLU A 188 4.81 9.92 -16.98
C GLU A 188 4.55 8.67 -16.15
N VAL A 189 3.41 8.64 -15.47
CA VAL A 189 2.92 7.48 -14.72
C VAL A 189 1.56 7.04 -15.23
N ALA A 190 1.24 5.75 -15.06
CA ALA A 190 0.03 5.14 -15.59
C ALA A 190 -1.26 5.79 -15.03
N ASP A 191 -1.22 6.22 -13.78
CA ASP A 191 -2.31 6.94 -13.12
C ASP A 191 -1.75 7.92 -12.09
N ALA A 192 -1.69 9.20 -12.46
CA ALA A 192 -1.14 10.25 -11.61
C ALA A 192 -2.09 10.64 -10.45
N SER A 193 -3.38 10.33 -10.56
CA SER A 193 -4.36 10.59 -9.50
C SER A 193 -4.11 9.73 -8.26
N ARG A 194 -3.30 8.66 -8.40
CA ARG A 194 -2.87 7.80 -7.30
C ARG A 194 -1.80 8.42 -6.42
N LEU A 195 -1.19 9.52 -6.83
CA LEU A 195 -0.17 10.20 -6.06
C LEU A 195 -0.74 11.48 -5.45
N PRO A 196 -0.32 11.86 -4.24
CA PRO A 196 -0.68 13.15 -3.67
C PRO A 196 0.01 14.27 -4.45
N ALA A 197 -0.56 15.49 -4.39
CA ALA A 197 0.02 16.66 -5.05
C ALA A 197 1.45 16.99 -4.60
N ARG A 198 1.82 16.57 -3.37
CA ARG A 198 3.15 16.70 -2.78
C ARG A 198 3.42 15.51 -1.88
N GLY A 199 4.70 15.19 -1.70
CA GLY A 199 5.14 14.13 -0.81
C GLY A 199 6.37 13.42 -1.34
N VAL A 200 6.92 12.49 -0.56
CA VAL A 200 8.04 11.67 -1.01
C VAL A 200 7.50 10.32 -1.50
N VAL A 201 7.88 9.92 -2.71
CA VAL A 201 7.60 8.61 -3.29
C VAL A 201 8.85 7.74 -3.29
N LEU A 202 8.64 6.43 -3.21
CA LEU A 202 9.66 5.41 -3.45
C LEU A 202 9.49 4.90 -4.89
N ILE A 203 10.50 5.10 -5.73
CA ILE A 203 10.53 4.71 -7.14
C ILE A 203 11.34 3.42 -7.25
N GLY A 204 10.74 2.39 -7.88
CA GLY A 204 11.38 1.09 -8.05
C GLY A 204 11.64 0.30 -6.77
N GLY A 205 11.30 0.86 -5.59
CA GLY A 205 11.70 0.31 -4.29
C GLY A 205 13.10 0.74 -3.84
N THR A 206 13.82 1.56 -4.62
CA THR A 206 15.26 1.77 -4.45
C THR A 206 15.70 3.23 -4.45
N GLU A 207 14.80 4.17 -4.73
CA GLU A 207 15.09 5.61 -4.75
C GLU A 207 13.93 6.41 -4.16
N TYR A 208 14.24 7.43 -3.35
CA TYR A 208 13.25 8.43 -2.96
C TYR A 208 13.23 9.65 -3.87
N GLY A 209 12.04 9.96 -4.41
CA GLY A 209 11.75 11.20 -5.12
C GLY A 209 10.78 12.09 -4.32
N GLN A 210 11.06 13.39 -4.21
CA GLN A 210 10.12 14.37 -3.66
C GLN A 210 9.27 14.95 -4.80
N ILE A 211 7.96 14.72 -4.78
CA ILE A 211 7.01 15.30 -5.74
C ILE A 211 7.02 16.83 -5.58
N ASN A 212 7.28 17.50 -6.70
CA ASN A 212 7.24 18.96 -6.83
C ASN A 212 5.90 19.41 -7.44
N SER A 213 5.43 18.69 -8.46
CA SER A 213 4.16 18.95 -9.15
C SER A 213 3.67 17.72 -9.91
N ILE A 214 2.35 17.67 -10.13
CA ILE A 214 1.68 16.68 -10.98
C ILE A 214 0.83 17.42 -12.00
N ASP A 215 0.98 17.09 -13.27
CA ASP A 215 0.10 17.52 -14.33
C ASP A 215 -1.02 16.48 -14.54
N PRO A 216 -2.27 16.79 -14.16
CA PRO A 216 -3.38 15.85 -14.27
C PRO A 216 -3.82 15.58 -15.72
N GLU A 217 -3.47 16.44 -16.69
CA GLU A 217 -3.88 16.26 -18.09
C GLU A 217 -2.98 15.24 -18.81
N THR A 218 -1.68 15.31 -18.53
CA THR A 218 -0.67 14.44 -19.16
C THR A 218 -0.31 13.24 -18.30
N GLY A 219 -0.58 13.29 -16.99
CA GLY A 219 -0.08 12.30 -16.03
C GLY A 219 1.41 12.46 -15.73
N ALA A 220 2.02 13.58 -16.14
CA ALA A 220 3.42 13.86 -15.86
C ALA A 220 3.64 14.23 -14.39
N VAL A 221 4.64 13.61 -13.76
CA VAL A 221 5.04 13.86 -12.38
C VAL A 221 6.44 14.46 -12.40
N THR A 222 6.58 15.66 -11.84
CA THR A 222 7.89 16.30 -11.64
C THR A 222 8.37 16.04 -10.22
N VAL A 223 9.56 15.48 -10.08
CA VAL A 223 10.16 15.11 -8.80
C VAL A 223 11.57 15.68 -8.64
N THR A 224 11.96 15.98 -7.40
CA THR A 224 13.36 16.10 -7.01
C THR A 224 13.85 14.70 -6.66
N ARG A 225 14.84 14.19 -7.39
CA ARG A 225 15.35 12.81 -7.30
C ARG A 225 16.47 12.65 -6.27
N GLY A 226 16.76 11.41 -5.88
CA GLY A 226 17.84 11.12 -4.90
C GLY A 226 17.67 11.87 -3.58
N THR A 227 16.45 11.91 -3.05
CA THR A 227 16.15 12.58 -1.78
C THR A 227 16.32 11.62 -0.61
N ARG A 228 16.27 12.14 0.62
CA ARG A 228 16.41 11.33 1.85
C ARG A 228 17.63 10.40 1.83
N ARG A 229 18.75 10.90 1.30
CA ARG A 229 20.06 10.22 1.25
C ARG A 229 20.10 8.98 0.35
N THR A 230 19.10 8.81 -0.51
CA THR A 230 19.20 7.94 -1.69
C THR A 230 19.83 8.70 -2.85
N GLN A 231 20.25 7.99 -3.89
CA GLN A 231 20.77 8.56 -5.12
C GLN A 231 19.76 8.38 -6.27
N ALA A 232 19.83 9.28 -7.25
CA ALA A 232 19.06 9.12 -8.48
C ALA A 232 19.59 7.92 -9.28
N LYS A 233 18.69 7.08 -9.81
CA LYS A 233 19.00 5.87 -10.57
C LYS A 233 18.30 5.83 -11.93
N GLU A 234 18.63 4.87 -12.77
CA GLU A 234 17.77 4.55 -13.92
C GLU A 234 16.63 3.64 -13.46
N HIS A 235 15.43 3.84 -14.01
CA HIS A 235 14.27 3.00 -13.74
C HIS A 235 13.59 2.55 -15.02
N ASP A 236 13.19 1.29 -15.06
CA ASP A 236 12.50 0.71 -16.21
C ASP A 236 10.99 1.06 -16.24
N ALA A 237 10.41 0.99 -17.44
CA ALA A 237 8.96 1.07 -17.61
C ALA A 237 8.26 -0.04 -16.80
N GLY A 238 7.14 0.30 -16.16
CA GLY A 238 6.38 -0.61 -15.31
C GLY A 238 6.90 -0.73 -13.88
N GLU A 239 8.03 -0.09 -13.53
CA GLU A 239 8.43 0.01 -12.13
C GLU A 239 7.42 0.80 -11.30
N VAL A 240 7.28 0.40 -10.04
CA VAL A 240 6.30 0.98 -9.13
C VAL A 240 6.78 2.33 -8.63
N VAL A 241 5.90 3.31 -8.67
CA VAL A 241 6.03 4.58 -7.95
C VAL A 241 5.03 4.54 -6.79
N HIS A 242 5.54 4.49 -5.57
CA HIS A 242 4.74 4.29 -4.38
C HIS A 242 4.83 5.50 -3.44
N TYR A 243 3.67 6.02 -3.04
CA TYR A 243 3.56 7.00 -1.98
C TYR A 243 3.10 6.33 -0.68
N CYS A 244 3.85 6.56 0.38
CA CYS A 244 3.51 6.18 1.75
C CYS A 244 3.55 7.44 2.63
N PRO A 245 2.51 7.71 3.46
CA PRO A 245 2.55 8.81 4.42
C PRO A 245 3.81 8.76 5.29
N SER A 246 4.36 9.94 5.60
CA SER A 246 5.66 10.05 6.28
C SER A 246 5.67 9.38 7.65
N GLU A 247 4.56 9.41 8.38
CA GLU A 247 4.45 8.77 9.69
C GLU A 247 4.47 7.23 9.62
N ILE A 248 3.86 6.64 8.59
CA ILE A 248 3.85 5.17 8.40
C ILE A 248 5.25 4.70 8.03
N ARG A 249 5.90 5.40 7.09
CA ARG A 249 7.30 5.15 6.74
C ARG A 249 8.23 5.27 7.93
N ALA A 250 8.11 6.36 8.69
CA ALA A 250 8.93 6.60 9.86
C ALA A 250 8.73 5.51 10.92
N ALA A 251 7.49 5.08 11.15
CA ALA A 251 7.17 3.99 12.07
C ALA A 251 7.82 2.68 11.67
N VAL A 252 7.67 2.24 10.41
CA VAL A 252 8.31 1.01 9.91
C VAL A 252 9.82 1.11 10.07
N ALA A 253 10.43 2.21 9.62
CA ALA A 253 11.87 2.41 9.75
C ALA A 253 12.34 2.37 11.21
N ALA A 254 11.62 3.05 12.12
CA ALA A 254 11.93 3.09 13.54
C ALA A 254 11.83 1.70 14.19
N ARG A 255 10.80 0.93 13.83
CA ARG A 255 10.59 -0.40 14.38
C ARG A 255 11.65 -1.39 13.93
N VAL A 256 12.04 -1.36 12.66
CA VAL A 256 13.15 -2.18 12.14
C VAL A 256 14.47 -1.75 12.79
N ALA A 257 14.70 -0.45 12.99
CA ALA A 257 15.92 0.05 13.64
C ALA A 257 16.06 -0.46 15.08
N VAL A 258 14.96 -0.52 15.84
CA VAL A 258 14.94 -1.13 17.19
C VAL A 258 15.37 -2.59 17.14
N GLU A 259 14.83 -3.38 16.22
CA GLU A 259 15.21 -4.78 16.09
C GLU A 259 16.68 -4.91 15.70
N PHE A 260 17.15 -4.09 14.76
CA PHE A 260 18.53 -4.10 14.29
C PHE A 260 19.52 -3.86 15.44
N ILE A 261 19.24 -2.88 16.31
CA ILE A 261 20.03 -2.60 17.52
C ILE A 261 20.00 -3.79 18.49
N GLN A 262 18.86 -4.46 18.64
CA GLN A 262 18.68 -5.55 19.61
C GLN A 262 19.32 -6.87 19.17
N THR A 263 19.45 -7.11 17.87
CA THR A 263 19.95 -8.37 17.30
C THR A 263 21.48 -8.41 17.12
N ASP A 264 22.21 -7.43 17.66
CA ASP A 264 23.69 -7.36 17.66
C ASP A 264 24.34 -7.38 16.25
N HIS A 265 23.56 -7.08 15.19
CA HIS A 265 24.05 -6.98 13.81
C HIS A 265 25.01 -5.79 13.59
N ILE A 266 25.18 -4.93 14.59
CA ILE A 266 25.93 -3.68 14.44
C ILE A 266 27.35 -3.78 15.03
N GLY A 267 27.66 -4.89 15.72
CA GLY A 267 28.92 -5.07 16.44
C GLY A 267 29.24 -3.92 17.42
N ASP A 268 30.44 -3.92 17.98
CA ASP A 268 30.96 -2.85 18.85
C ASP A 268 31.18 -1.50 18.12
N ASN A 269 30.79 -1.39 16.84
CA ASN A 269 31.20 -0.31 15.93
C ASN A 269 30.17 0.79 15.74
N LEU A 270 29.04 0.79 16.47
CA LEU A 270 28.18 1.96 16.45
C LEU A 270 28.94 3.18 16.98
N PRO A 271 28.91 4.32 16.25
CA PRO A 271 29.29 5.56 16.89
C PRO A 271 28.38 5.71 18.11
N THR A 272 28.99 5.86 19.28
CA THR A 272 28.25 6.18 20.51
C THR A 272 27.40 7.40 20.17
N PRO A 273 26.08 7.38 20.43
CA PRO A 273 25.28 8.58 20.27
C PRO A 273 25.94 9.70 21.08
N ASP A 274 25.73 10.98 20.68
CA ASP A 274 26.23 12.13 21.42
C ASP A 274 26.08 11.91 22.94
N ASP A 275 27.02 12.39 23.76
CA ASP A 275 27.19 12.07 25.20
C ASP A 275 25.90 12.16 26.06
N ASP A 276 24.85 12.82 25.56
CA ASP A 276 23.55 12.99 26.21
C ASP A 276 22.48 11.92 25.87
N LEU A 277 22.67 11.06 24.85
CA LEU A 277 21.68 10.06 24.41
C LEU A 277 22.16 8.62 24.61
N THR A 278 21.50 7.88 25.49
CA THR A 278 21.74 6.43 25.63
C THR A 278 20.98 5.63 24.57
N PHE A 279 21.51 4.47 24.17
CA PHE A 279 20.78 3.53 23.29
C PHE A 279 19.41 3.14 23.84
N SER A 280 19.27 3.01 25.17
CA SER A 280 17.98 2.76 25.82
C SER A 280 16.97 3.86 25.52
N SER A 281 17.38 5.14 25.61
CA SER A 281 16.53 6.29 25.29
C SER A 281 16.18 6.35 23.80
N LEU A 282 17.14 6.03 22.91
CA LEU A 282 16.88 5.93 21.48
C LEU A 282 15.84 4.85 21.16
N ILE A 283 15.99 3.65 21.72
CA ILE A 283 15.05 2.54 21.55
C ILE A 283 13.64 2.92 22.04
N GLU A 284 13.53 3.59 23.19
CA GLU A 284 12.26 4.04 23.72
C GLU A 284 11.58 5.06 22.79
N ASN A 285 12.34 6.03 22.28
CA ASN A 285 11.82 7.02 21.33
C ASN A 285 11.34 6.37 20.03
N LEU A 286 12.12 5.45 19.46
CA LEU A 286 11.77 4.74 18.22
C LEU A 286 10.53 3.85 18.39
N LYS A 287 10.39 3.16 19.53
CA LYS A 287 9.15 2.43 19.87
C LYS A 287 7.96 3.38 19.98
N GLY A 288 8.16 4.55 20.59
CA GLY A 288 7.15 5.60 20.68
C GLY A 288 6.63 6.07 19.32
N GLU A 289 7.50 6.22 18.31
CA GLU A 289 7.09 6.55 16.93
C GLU A 289 6.16 5.49 16.33
N TRP A 290 6.52 4.21 16.48
CA TRP A 290 5.69 3.09 16.01
C TRP A 290 4.32 3.06 16.71
N ASP A 291 4.32 3.13 18.04
CA ASP A 291 3.08 3.11 18.83
C ASP A 291 2.20 4.34 18.56
N GLN A 292 2.80 5.49 18.24
CA GLN A 292 2.06 6.68 17.84
C GLN A 292 1.39 6.50 16.48
N ALA A 293 2.10 5.95 15.49
CA ALA A 293 1.53 5.67 14.17
C ALA A 293 0.38 4.66 14.25
N LEU A 294 0.54 3.58 15.03
CA LEU A 294 -0.54 2.64 15.30
C LEU A 294 -1.74 3.35 15.95
N ARG A 295 -1.54 4.14 17.00
CA ARG A 295 -2.65 4.86 17.66
C ARG A 295 -3.38 5.83 16.73
N ASN A 296 -2.66 6.51 15.85
CA ASN A 296 -3.23 7.46 14.90
C ASN A 296 -4.02 6.76 13.77
N ARG A 297 -3.61 5.54 13.38
CA ARG A 297 -4.06 4.89 12.14
C ARG A 297 -4.78 3.56 12.35
N SER A 298 -4.80 3.02 13.57
CA SER A 298 -5.67 1.93 13.94
C SER A 298 -7.10 2.39 13.77
N GLU A 299 -7.80 1.78 12.83
CA GLU A 299 -9.24 1.94 12.77
C GLU A 299 -9.80 1.39 14.09
N ALA A 300 -10.56 2.21 14.82
CA ALA A 300 -11.42 1.67 15.86
C ALA A 300 -12.29 0.63 15.16
N ARG A 301 -11.98 -0.66 15.35
CA ARG A 301 -12.73 -1.79 14.79
C ARG A 301 -14.19 -1.60 15.18
N MET A 302 -14.96 -0.93 14.33
CA MET A 302 -16.41 -0.84 14.48
C MET A 302 -16.93 -2.18 14.01
N LEU A 303 -16.97 -3.11 14.98
CA LEU A 303 -17.84 -4.27 14.98
C LEU A 303 -19.30 -3.84 14.85
#